data_AF-A0A930MSE1-F1
#
_entry.id   AF-A0A930MSE1-F1
#
_cell.length_a   1.000
_cell.length_b   1.000
_cell.length_c   1.000
_cell.angle_alpha   90.00
_cell.angle_beta   90.00
_cell.angle_gamma   90.00
#
_symmetry.space_group_name_H-M   'P 1'
#
loop_
_entity.id
_entity.type
_entity.pdbx_description
1 polymer ?
#
loop_
_entity_poly.entity_id
_entity_poly.type
_entity_poly.pdbx_seq_one_letter_code
_entity_poly.pdbx_strand_id
1 'polypeptide(L)'
;MSKVNLFHYATSELSQDAFICWLLAHGMEEHQAEDPLLCACALDFIRRVPGLENAQQIDEIKQQYLKIDILVIVGDMHVIIEDKTYTNLHDNQIDVYTNSLVKEGIPQSRIRTVFYKIVEQPNRE
;
A
#
# COMPACT_ATOMS: atom_id res chain seq x y z
N MET A 1 0.67 3.81 28.89
CA MET A 1 -0.29 2.73 28.57
C MET A 1 0.06 2.21 27.19
N SER A 2 0.18 0.90 27.00
CA SER A 2 0.34 0.36 25.64
C SER A 2 -0.92 0.71 24.86
N LYS A 3 -0.73 1.37 23.73
CA LYS A 3 -1.82 1.77 22.84
C LYS A 3 -2.50 0.50 22.32
N VAL A 4 -3.83 0.44 22.36
CA VAL A 4 -4.57 -0.70 21.77
C VAL A 4 -4.29 -0.68 20.27
N ASN A 5 -3.65 -1.74 19.77
CA ASN A 5 -3.24 -1.89 18.37
C ASN A 5 -3.74 -3.24 17.86
N LEU A 6 -4.54 -3.25 16.79
CA LEU A 6 -5.06 -4.47 16.17
C LEU A 6 -3.93 -5.44 15.80
N PHE A 7 -2.82 -4.91 15.29
CA PHE A 7 -1.65 -5.67 14.82
C PHE A 7 -0.76 -6.20 15.96
N HIS A 8 -1.04 -5.81 17.21
CA HIS A 8 -0.50 -6.54 18.36
C HIS A 8 -1.03 -7.98 18.40
N TYR A 9 -2.26 -8.20 17.95
CA TYR A 9 -2.90 -9.51 17.89
C TYR A 9 -2.81 -10.12 16.48
N ALA A 10 -2.84 -9.28 15.45
CA ALA A 10 -2.68 -9.65 14.04
C ALA A 10 -1.21 -9.46 13.60
N THR A 11 -0.31 -10.32 14.11
CA THR A 11 1.14 -10.14 13.97
C THR A 11 1.73 -10.71 12.68
N SER A 12 0.94 -11.38 11.84
CA SER A 12 1.43 -11.86 10.55
C SER A 12 1.38 -10.73 9.52
N GLU A 13 2.39 -10.68 8.64
CA GLU A 13 2.42 -9.75 7.49
C GLU A 13 1.13 -9.91 6.65
N LEU A 14 0.70 -11.15 6.40
CA LEU A 14 -0.57 -11.43 5.70
C LEU A 14 -1.81 -10.78 6.34
N SER A 15 -1.87 -10.68 7.66
CA SER A 15 -3.01 -10.04 8.32
C SER A 15 -2.98 -8.52 8.23
N GLN A 16 -1.79 -7.93 8.12
CA GLN A 16 -1.60 -6.51 7.83
C GLN A 16 -1.91 -6.21 6.36
N ASP A 17 -1.44 -7.05 5.44
CA ASP A 17 -1.73 -6.92 4.01
C ASP A 17 -3.23 -6.95 3.73
N ALA A 18 -3.92 -7.90 4.35
CA ALA A 18 -5.38 -8.03 4.24
C ALA A 18 -6.10 -6.79 4.77
N PHE A 19 -5.65 -6.21 5.88
CA PHE A 19 -6.23 -4.97 6.41
C PHE A 19 -6.05 -3.79 5.46
N ILE A 20 -4.84 -3.63 4.89
CA ILE A 20 -4.57 -2.55 3.94
C ILE A 20 -5.42 -2.74 2.69
N CYS A 21 -5.51 -3.96 2.15
CA CYS A 21 -6.38 -4.26 1.01
C CYS A 21 -7.84 -3.95 1.31
N TRP A 22 -8.35 -4.36 2.48
CA TRP A 22 -9.71 -4.07 2.92
C TRP A 22 -9.97 -2.56 3.01
N LEU A 23 -9.06 -1.79 3.62
CA LEU A 23 -9.19 -0.34 3.70
C LEU A 23 -9.20 0.29 2.30
N LEU A 24 -8.25 -0.08 1.44
CA LEU A 24 -8.12 0.50 0.10
C LEU A 24 -9.27 0.13 -0.83
N ALA A 25 -9.90 -1.03 -0.64
CA ALA A 25 -11.07 -1.43 -1.42
C ALA A 25 -12.23 -0.43 -1.29
N HIS A 26 -12.37 0.26 -0.14
CA HIS A 26 -13.37 1.33 0.03
C HIS A 26 -13.12 2.57 -0.85
N GLY A 27 -11.92 2.71 -1.42
CA GLY A 27 -11.61 3.75 -2.40
C GLY A 27 -11.95 3.37 -3.85
N MET A 28 -12.33 2.12 -4.12
CA MET A 28 -12.76 1.67 -5.45
C MET A 28 -14.19 2.15 -5.74
N GLU A 29 -14.45 2.52 -7.01
CA GLU A 29 -15.69 3.19 -7.44
C GLU A 29 -16.96 2.47 -6.95
N GLU A 30 -16.98 1.15 -7.02
CA GLU A 30 -18.12 0.31 -6.61
C GLU A 30 -18.39 0.33 -5.09
N HIS A 31 -17.40 0.67 -4.27
CA HIS A 31 -17.48 0.63 -2.80
C HIS A 31 -17.51 2.02 -2.15
N GLN A 32 -17.27 3.10 -2.91
CA GLN A 32 -17.20 4.46 -2.36
C GLN A 32 -18.51 4.91 -1.68
N ALA A 33 -19.64 4.38 -2.13
CA ALA A 33 -20.95 4.72 -1.58
C ALA A 33 -21.33 3.92 -0.31
N GLU A 34 -20.60 2.84 0.01
CA GLU A 34 -20.93 1.95 1.13
C GLU A 34 -20.64 2.61 2.49
N ASP A 35 -19.46 3.24 2.61
CA ASP A 35 -19.04 3.96 3.79
C ASP A 35 -18.18 5.18 3.40
N PRO A 36 -18.76 6.40 3.42
CA PRO A 36 -18.05 7.62 3.04
C PRO A 36 -16.82 7.93 3.90
N LEU A 37 -16.79 7.48 5.17
CA LEU A 37 -15.64 7.73 6.05
C LEU A 37 -14.48 6.79 5.71
N LEU A 38 -14.76 5.51 5.44
CA LEU A 38 -13.74 4.57 4.99
C LEU A 38 -13.23 4.92 3.59
N CYS A 39 -14.11 5.34 2.68
CA CYS A 39 -13.72 5.86 1.37
C CYS A 39 -12.78 7.07 1.49
N ALA A 40 -13.14 8.07 2.30
CA ALA A 40 -12.28 9.22 2.56
C ALA A 40 -10.92 8.80 3.13
N CYS A 41 -10.90 7.85 4.08
CA CYS A 41 -9.66 7.32 4.65
C CYS A 41 -8.78 6.61 3.61
N ALA A 42 -9.37 5.79 2.74
CA ALA A 42 -8.68 5.09 1.67
C ALA A 42 -8.05 6.07 0.65
N LEU A 43 -8.81 7.09 0.25
CA LEU A 43 -8.33 8.13 -0.65
C LEU A 43 -7.25 9.00 0.00
N ASP A 44 -7.40 9.37 1.27
CA ASP A 44 -6.36 10.10 2.00
C ASP A 44 -5.08 9.29 2.18
N PHE A 45 -5.20 7.95 2.33
CA PHE A 45 -4.04 7.07 2.35
C PHE A 45 -3.30 7.11 1.01
N ILE A 46 -3.99 6.88 -0.11
CA ILE A 46 -3.33 6.78 -1.42
C ILE A 46 -2.81 8.14 -1.93
N ARG A 47 -3.46 9.24 -1.55
CA ARG A 47 -3.03 10.62 -1.87
C ARG A 47 -1.71 11.03 -1.20
N ARG A 48 -1.23 10.28 -0.19
CA ARG A 48 0.12 10.48 0.38
C ARG A 48 1.23 10.00 -0.54
N VAL A 49 0.91 9.25 -1.59
CA VAL A 49 1.89 8.77 -2.57
C VAL A 49 2.18 9.87 -3.59
N PRO A 50 3.46 10.23 -3.84
CA PRO A 50 3.81 11.29 -4.79
C PRO A 50 3.28 11.04 -6.21
N GLY A 51 2.53 12.01 -6.73
CA GLY A 51 1.86 11.94 -8.03
C GLY A 51 0.40 11.47 -7.97
N LEU A 52 -0.12 11.15 -6.78
CA LEU A 52 -1.50 10.71 -6.56
C LEU A 52 -2.31 11.69 -5.66
N GLU A 53 -1.84 12.92 -5.47
CA GLU A 53 -2.42 13.90 -4.54
C GLU A 53 -3.90 14.21 -4.85
N ASN A 54 -4.30 14.05 -6.11
CA ASN A 54 -5.66 14.31 -6.59
C ASN A 54 -6.45 13.03 -6.92
N ALA A 55 -5.96 11.85 -6.53
CA ALA A 55 -6.65 10.59 -6.79
C ALA A 55 -8.10 10.64 -6.30
N GLN A 56 -9.05 10.24 -7.13
CA GLN A 56 -10.48 10.20 -6.80
C GLN A 56 -10.99 8.79 -6.56
N GLN A 57 -10.25 7.78 -7.03
CA GLN A 57 -10.59 6.38 -6.89
C GLN A 57 -9.33 5.51 -6.92
N ILE A 58 -9.49 4.26 -6.53
CA ILE A 58 -8.51 3.19 -6.71
C ILE A 58 -9.08 2.24 -7.76
N ASP A 59 -8.30 1.93 -8.79
CA ASP A 59 -8.82 1.16 -9.94
C ASP A 59 -8.66 -0.35 -9.74
N GLU A 60 -7.55 -0.78 -9.14
CA GLU A 60 -7.29 -2.20 -8.91
C GLU A 60 -6.36 -2.42 -7.72
N ILE A 61 -6.58 -3.52 -7.00
CA ILE A 61 -5.72 -3.99 -5.90
C ILE A 61 -5.37 -5.45 -6.18
N LYS A 62 -4.07 -5.77 -6.22
CA LYS A 62 -3.56 -7.13 -6.39
C LYS A 62 -2.71 -7.52 -5.18
N GLN A 63 -3.04 -8.65 -4.57
CA GLN A 63 -2.26 -9.24 -3.49
C GLN A 63 -1.26 -10.25 -4.07
N GLN A 64 -0.03 -10.24 -3.55
CA GLN A 64 1.01 -11.23 -3.88
C GLN A 64 1.36 -11.33 -5.39
N TYR A 65 0.98 -10.33 -6.19
CA TYR A 65 1.27 -10.30 -7.62
C TYR A 65 2.75 -10.11 -7.85
N LEU A 66 3.40 -11.00 -8.63
CA LEU A 66 4.85 -11.00 -8.80
C LEU A 66 5.64 -11.04 -7.47
N LYS A 67 5.02 -11.59 -6.41
CA LYS A 67 5.54 -11.62 -5.02
C LYS A 67 5.60 -10.26 -4.31
N ILE A 68 4.99 -9.22 -4.87
CA ILE A 68 4.74 -7.94 -4.19
C ILE A 68 3.61 -8.15 -3.19
N ASP A 69 3.76 -7.71 -1.94
CA ASP A 69 2.74 -7.89 -0.90
C ASP A 69 1.39 -7.32 -1.36
N ILE A 70 1.37 -6.04 -1.74
CA ILE A 70 0.20 -5.38 -2.32
C ILE A 70 0.62 -4.46 -3.48
N LEU A 71 -0.01 -4.63 -4.64
CA LEU A 71 0.10 -3.72 -5.78
C LEU A 71 -1.23 -2.99 -5.99
N VAL A 72 -1.20 -1.67 -5.94
CA VAL A 72 -2.36 -0.79 -6.13
C VAL A 72 -2.21 -0.02 -7.43
N ILE A 73 -3.27 0.06 -8.23
CA ILE A 73 -3.29 0.78 -9.50
C ILE A 73 -4.25 1.97 -9.39
N VAL A 74 -3.75 3.15 -9.78
CA VAL A 74 -4.51 4.41 -9.82
C VAL A 74 -4.13 5.18 -11.07
N GLY A 75 -5.05 5.27 -12.03
CA GLY A 75 -4.79 5.75 -13.37
C GLY A 75 -3.70 4.92 -14.03
N ASP A 76 -2.58 5.57 -14.37
CA ASP A 76 -1.40 4.91 -14.93
C ASP A 76 -0.31 4.59 -13.90
N MET A 77 -0.53 4.95 -12.63
CA MET A 77 0.42 4.75 -11.54
C MET A 77 0.26 3.37 -10.91
N HIS A 78 1.39 2.74 -10.65
CA HIS A 78 1.48 1.43 -10.01
C HIS A 78 2.22 1.60 -8.67
N VAL A 79 1.51 1.40 -7.57
CA VAL A 79 2.01 1.58 -6.22
C VAL A 79 2.25 0.22 -5.57
N ILE A 80 3.52 -0.11 -5.38
CA ILE A 80 3.98 -1.22 -4.57
C ILE A 80 3.86 -0.79 -3.10
N ILE A 81 3.10 -1.52 -2.29
CA ILE A 81 3.06 -1.35 -0.84
C ILE A 81 3.69 -2.61 -0.25
N GLU A 82 4.81 -2.44 0.44
CA GLU A 82 5.47 -3.51 1.18
C GLU A 82 5.28 -3.29 2.67
N ASP A 83 4.75 -4.31 3.35
CA ASP A 83 4.79 -4.37 4.81
C ASP A 83 6.17 -4.83 5.26
N LYS A 84 6.64 -4.31 6.40
CA LYS A 84 7.91 -4.76 6.99
C LYS A 84 7.75 -4.95 8.49
N THR A 85 7.63 -6.21 8.89
CA THR A 85 7.82 -6.62 10.27
C THR A 85 9.32 -6.85 10.53
N TYR A 86 9.98 -5.86 11.15
CA TYR A 86 11.33 -5.95 11.75
C TYR A 86 12.55 -6.32 10.86
N THR A 87 12.38 -6.72 9.61
CA THR A 87 13.49 -7.17 8.75
C THR A 87 14.03 -6.06 7.84
N ASN A 88 15.37 -6.01 7.72
CA ASN A 88 16.06 -5.07 6.85
C ASN A 88 15.68 -5.34 5.39
N LEU A 89 15.28 -4.28 4.68
CA LEU A 89 15.14 -4.33 3.23
C LEU A 89 16.50 -4.66 2.61
N HIS A 90 16.49 -5.56 1.64
CA HIS A 90 17.56 -5.61 0.65
C HIS A 90 17.08 -4.84 -0.57
N ASP A 91 17.81 -3.80 -0.99
CA ASP A 91 17.49 -2.97 -2.17
C ASP A 91 17.17 -3.82 -3.42
N ASN A 92 17.83 -4.98 -3.53
CA ASN A 92 17.58 -5.98 -4.56
C ASN A 92 16.12 -6.40 -4.70
N GLN A 93 15.33 -6.43 -3.62
CA GLN A 93 13.92 -6.85 -3.67
C GLN A 93 13.06 -5.84 -4.43
N ILE A 94 13.23 -4.54 -4.16
CA ILE A 94 12.49 -3.48 -4.84
C ILE A 94 12.89 -3.38 -6.30
N ASP A 95 14.18 -3.55 -6.58
CA ASP A 95 14.67 -3.61 -7.95
C ASP A 95 14.05 -4.79 -8.71
N VAL A 96 13.91 -5.96 -8.07
CA VAL A 96 13.25 -7.13 -8.68
C VAL A 96 11.78 -6.82 -9.01
N TYR A 97 11.03 -6.21 -8.09
CA TYR A 97 9.63 -5.88 -8.32
C TYR A 97 9.45 -4.84 -9.41
N THR A 98 10.20 -3.76 -9.33
CA THR A 98 10.19 -2.67 -10.32
C THR A 98 10.55 -3.21 -11.71
N ASN A 99 11.62 -4.01 -11.81
CA ASN A 99 12.03 -4.61 -13.08
C ASN A 99 11.00 -5.60 -13.64
N SER A 100 10.27 -6.30 -12.78
CA SER A 100 9.21 -7.23 -13.22
C SER A 100 8.02 -6.46 -13.82
N LEU A 101 7.58 -5.37 -13.19
CA LEU A 101 6.55 -4.50 -13.74
C LEU A 101 7.00 -3.78 -15.03
N VAL A 102 8.26 -3.37 -15.09
CA VAL A 102 8.85 -2.78 -16.32
C VAL A 102 8.84 -3.79 -17.48
N LYS A 103 9.11 -5.07 -17.22
CA LYS A 103 9.02 -6.12 -18.24
C LYS A 103 7.59 -6.35 -18.73
N GLU A 104 6.58 -6.02 -17.92
CA GLU A 104 5.16 -6.03 -18.31
C GLU A 104 4.75 -4.75 -19.07
N GLY A 105 5.68 -3.82 -19.31
CA GLY A 105 5.48 -2.62 -20.10
C GLY A 105 5.13 -1.38 -19.29
N ILE A 106 5.18 -1.45 -17.95
CA ILE A 106 4.90 -0.30 -17.09
C ILE A 106 6.16 0.59 -17.02
N PRO A 107 6.09 1.87 -17.40
CA PRO A 107 7.25 2.76 -17.31
C PRO A 107 7.71 2.92 -15.86
N GLN A 108 9.01 2.85 -15.60
CA GLN A 108 9.56 3.01 -14.25
C GLN A 108 9.14 4.33 -13.59
N SER A 109 8.95 5.40 -14.36
CA SER A 109 8.46 6.70 -13.86
C SER A 109 7.05 6.65 -13.28
N ARG A 110 6.27 5.61 -13.61
CA ARG A 110 4.91 5.35 -13.13
C ARG A 110 4.85 4.36 -11.97
N ILE A 111 5.99 3.85 -11.51
CA ILE A 111 6.07 2.95 -10.37
C ILE A 111 6.42 3.76 -9.11
N ARG A 112 5.72 3.50 -8.02
CA ARG A 112 6.02 4.04 -6.68
C ARG A 112 6.11 2.89 -5.70
N THR A 113 6.96 3.06 -4.68
CA THR A 113 7.11 2.09 -3.60
C THR A 113 6.84 2.79 -2.29
N VAL A 114 5.97 2.21 -1.47
CA VAL A 114 5.60 2.66 -0.13
C VAL A 114 5.96 1.56 0.85
N PHE A 115 6.62 1.95 1.93
CA PHE A 115 6.91 1.05 3.05
C PHE A 115 5.92 1.32 4.18
N TYR A 116 5.10 0.32 4.49
CA TYR A 116 4.24 0.38 5.65
C TYR A 116 5.01 -0.18 6.86
N LYS A 117 5.09 0.61 7.94
CA LYS A 117 5.80 0.25 9.18
C LYS A 117 4.94 0.62 10.38
N ILE A 118 4.68 -0.35 11.25
CA ILE A 118 3.83 -0.18 12.43
C ILE A 118 4.63 0.18 13.70
N VAL A 119 5.96 0.04 13.66
CA VAL A 119 6.82 0.38 14.80
C VAL A 119 6.93 1.90 14.94
N GLU A 120 6.69 2.42 16.16
CA GLU A 120 6.95 3.82 16.51
C GLU A 120 8.40 4.15 16.15
N GLN A 121 8.60 5.07 15.19
CA GLN A 121 9.89 5.74 15.09
C GLN A 121 10.01 6.61 16.35
N PRO A 122 11.07 6.48 17.16
CA PRO A 122 11.32 7.49 18.18
C PRO A 122 11.43 8.82 17.44
N ASN A 123 10.62 9.80 17.86
CA ASN A 123 10.74 11.16 17.35
C ASN A 123 12.21 11.55 17.47
N ARG A 124 12.86 11.85 16.34
CA ARG A 124 14.12 12.57 16.41
C ARG A 124 13.75 13.99 16.80
N GLU A 125 14.05 14.33 18.06
CA GLU A 125 14.09 15.71 18.54
C GLU A 125 15.02 16.56 17.66
#